data_AF-A0AAW0KYM5-F1
#
_entry.id   AF-A0AAW0KYM5-F1
#
_cell.length_a   1.000
_cell.length_b   1.000
_cell.length_c   1.000
_cell.angle_alpha   90.00
_cell.angle_beta   90.00
_cell.angle_gamma   90.00
#
_symmetry.space_group_name_H-M   'P 1'
#
loop_
_entity.id
_entity.type
_entity.pdbx_description
1 polymer ?
#
loop_
_entity_poly.entity_id
_entity_poly.type
_entity_poly.pdbx_seq_one_letter_code
_entity_poly.pdbx_strand_id
1 'polypeptide(L)'
;MGEASKGYGSLSVISLELVGCDTNIIEFMKPDNFPVLEFLFQGDSNIVTLPESISRSPRLELLDIDNCKQLREIPRLPQSMGMVDARNCIGLDPKTSNRLLNQLRSLSLSL
;
A
#
# COMPACT_ATOMS: atom_id res chain seq x y z
N MET A 1 30.83 28.09 19.07
CA MET A 1 29.85 27.04 19.42
C MET A 1 29.40 26.39 18.12
N GLY A 2 29.80 25.14 17.88
CA GLY A 2 29.42 24.40 16.68
C GLY A 2 27.96 23.98 16.77
N GLU A 3 27.17 24.37 15.78
CA GLU A 3 25.82 23.84 15.60
C GLU A 3 25.94 22.36 15.27
N ALA A 4 25.30 21.52 16.09
CA ALA A 4 25.27 20.09 15.89
C ALA A 4 24.58 19.79 14.56
N SER A 5 25.36 19.29 13.60
CA SER A 5 24.86 18.65 12.39
C SER A 5 23.92 17.51 12.81
N LYS A 6 22.61 17.70 12.59
CA LYS A 6 21.62 16.61 12.67
C LYS A 6 22.02 15.57 11.63
N GLY A 7 22.58 14.46 12.10
CA GLY A 7 22.97 13.34 11.26
C GLY A 7 21.74 12.78 10.55
N TYR A 8 21.77 12.78 9.23
CA TYR A 8 20.87 11.99 8.41
C TYR A 8 21.28 10.51 8.55
N GLY A 9 20.79 9.85 9.61
CA GLY A 9 20.92 8.40 9.75
C GLY A 9 20.04 7.70 8.71
N SER A 10 20.66 7.02 7.75
CA SER A 10 20.08 6.08 6.76
C SER A 10 18.64 6.38 6.30
N LEU A 11 18.48 7.06 5.16
CA LEU A 11 17.22 7.04 4.40
C LEU A 11 17.03 5.65 3.76
N SER A 12 16.63 4.67 4.57
CA SER A 12 16.00 3.44 4.11
C SER A 12 14.57 3.82 3.73
N VAL A 13 14.13 3.63 2.49
CA VAL A 13 12.75 3.97 2.08
C VAL A 13 11.79 2.98 2.74
N ILE A 14 11.30 3.36 3.92
CA ILE A 14 10.35 2.60 4.75
C ILE A 14 8.91 2.87 4.27
N SER A 15 8.63 4.10 3.80
CA SER A 15 7.29 4.54 3.40
C SER A 15 7.28 5.18 2.00
N LEU A 16 6.25 4.90 1.22
CA LEU A 16 5.96 5.53 -0.07
C LEU A 16 4.57 6.17 -0.03
N GLU A 17 4.50 7.48 -0.26
CA GLU A 17 3.27 8.27 -0.26
C GLU A 17 2.94 8.77 -1.67
N LEU A 18 1.73 8.44 -2.12
CA LEU A 18 1.19 8.69 -3.46
C LEU A 18 -0.29 9.08 -3.35
N VAL A 19 -0.69 9.68 -2.23
CA VAL A 19 -2.07 10.11 -1.96
C VAL A 19 -2.50 11.13 -3.01
N GLY A 20 -3.72 10.97 -3.55
CA GLY A 20 -4.25 11.83 -4.60
C GLY A 20 -3.56 11.67 -5.96
N CYS A 21 -2.70 10.66 -6.14
CA CYS A 21 -2.02 10.41 -7.40
C CYS A 21 -2.79 9.35 -8.20
N ASP A 22 -3.42 9.79 -9.29
CA ASP A 22 -4.03 8.90 -10.29
C ASP A 22 -3.00 8.15 -11.15
N THR A 23 -1.71 8.37 -10.88
CA THR A 23 -0.62 7.70 -11.56
C THR A 23 -0.79 6.19 -11.42
N ASN A 24 -0.83 5.51 -12.56
CA ASN A 24 -0.90 4.06 -12.59
C ASN A 24 0.45 3.49 -12.12
N ILE A 25 0.55 3.24 -10.81
CA ILE A 25 1.74 2.69 -10.13
C ILE A 25 2.24 1.37 -10.74
N ILE A 26 1.44 0.74 -11.62
CA ILE A 26 1.86 -0.39 -12.47
C ILE A 26 3.18 -0.10 -13.20
N GLU A 27 3.43 1.14 -13.64
CA GLU A 27 4.67 1.46 -14.36
C GLU A 27 5.88 1.62 -13.44
N PHE A 28 5.67 2.00 -12.18
CA PHE A 28 6.73 2.30 -11.22
C PHE A 28 7.05 1.13 -10.28
N MET A 29 6.10 0.23 -10.03
CA MET A 29 6.30 -0.97 -9.22
C MET A 29 6.78 -2.15 -10.05
N LYS A 30 8.00 -2.05 -10.59
CA LYS A 30 8.72 -3.24 -11.03
C LYS A 30 9.02 -4.13 -9.81
N PRO A 31 9.02 -5.47 -9.98
CA PRO A 31 9.29 -6.47 -8.94
C PRO A 31 10.39 -6.11 -7.93
N ASP A 32 11.45 -5.46 -8.42
CA ASP A 32 12.71 -5.29 -7.69
C ASP A 32 12.90 -3.86 -7.15
N ASN A 33 11.94 -2.96 -7.36
CA ASN A 33 12.12 -1.54 -7.05
C ASN A 33 11.98 -1.20 -5.56
N PHE A 34 11.32 -2.06 -4.77
CA PHE A 34 10.94 -1.74 -3.40
C PHE A 34 11.20 -2.87 -2.39
N PRO A 35 12.42 -3.44 -2.33
CA PRO A 35 12.73 -4.58 -1.45
C PRO A 35 12.64 -4.24 0.05
N VAL A 36 12.64 -2.95 0.40
CA VAL A 36 12.63 -2.45 1.77
C VAL A 36 11.37 -1.67 2.15
N LEU A 37 10.36 -1.62 1.27
CA LEU A 37 9.13 -0.87 1.52
C LEU A 37 8.26 -1.56 2.56
N GLU A 38 7.87 -0.81 3.60
CA GLU A 38 7.07 -1.28 4.75
C GLU A 38 5.67 -0.65 4.76
N PHE A 39 5.54 0.60 4.29
CA PHE A 39 4.28 1.34 4.27
C PHE A 39 4.01 1.94 2.89
N LEU A 40 2.82 1.70 2.35
CA LEU A 40 2.37 2.27 1.08
C LEU A 40 1.07 3.04 1.29
N PHE A 41 1.08 4.32 0.96
CA PHE A 41 -0.09 5.20 1.02
C PHE A 41 -0.49 5.61 -0.39
N GLN A 42 -1.58 5.06 -0.89
CA GLN A 42 -2.18 5.31 -2.20
C GLN A 42 -3.66 5.69 -2.04
N GLY A 43 -3.98 6.42 -0.96
CA GLY A 43 -5.31 6.96 -0.72
C GLY A 43 -5.75 7.99 -1.75
N ASP A 44 -7.04 8.36 -1.72
CA ASP A 44 -7.63 9.44 -2.51
C ASP A 44 -7.37 9.35 -4.03
N SER A 45 -7.21 8.15 -4.57
CA SER A 45 -6.79 7.93 -5.96
C SER A 45 -7.88 7.26 -6.81
N ASN A 46 -7.91 7.56 -8.11
CA ASN A 46 -8.81 6.94 -9.08
C ASN A 46 -8.28 5.62 -9.66
N ILE A 47 -7.42 4.92 -8.92
CA ILE A 47 -6.87 3.65 -9.35
C ILE A 47 -7.96 2.58 -9.48
N VAL A 48 -7.84 1.74 -10.52
CA VAL A 48 -8.80 0.64 -10.78
C VAL A 48 -8.29 -0.70 -10.25
N THR A 49 -6.96 -0.86 -10.23
CA THR A 49 -6.28 -2.05 -9.71
C THR A 49 -4.92 -1.64 -9.12
N LEU A 50 -4.35 -2.52 -8.29
CA LEU A 50 -2.98 -2.43 -7.79
C LEU A 50 -2.10 -3.40 -8.58
N PRO A 51 -0.80 -3.11 -8.75
CA PRO A 51 0.09 -4.00 -9.47
C PRO A 51 0.32 -5.30 -8.71
N GLU A 52 0.33 -6.43 -9.42
CA GLU A 52 0.62 -7.75 -8.83
C GLU A 52 1.98 -7.83 -8.12
N SER A 53 2.90 -6.94 -8.49
CA SER A 53 4.23 -6.82 -7.90
C SER A 53 4.22 -6.47 -6.42
N ILE A 54 3.13 -5.91 -5.88
CA ILE A 54 3.00 -5.63 -4.45
C ILE A 54 3.17 -6.90 -3.59
N SER A 55 2.80 -8.08 -4.13
CA SER A 55 3.00 -9.39 -3.50
C SER A 55 4.47 -9.75 -3.27
N ARG A 56 5.39 -9.08 -3.97
CA ARG A 56 6.84 -9.34 -3.94
C ARG A 56 7.61 -8.34 -3.07
N SER A 57 6.93 -7.46 -2.35
CA SER A 57 7.54 -6.58 -1.35
C SER A 57 7.60 -7.30 0.00
N PRO A 58 8.72 -7.96 0.37
CA PRO A 58 8.75 -8.90 1.49
C PRO A 58 8.64 -8.24 2.86
N ARG A 59 8.72 -6.90 2.92
CA ARG A 59 8.64 -6.10 4.14
C ARG A 59 7.38 -5.26 4.22
N LEU A 60 6.49 -5.31 3.23
CA LEU A 60 5.31 -4.44 3.23
C LEU A 60 4.33 -4.91 4.32
N GLU A 61 4.10 -4.04 5.31
CA GLU A 61 3.28 -4.31 6.49
C GLU A 61 1.94 -3.57 6.45
N LEU A 62 1.90 -2.40 5.79
CA LEU A 62 0.73 -1.53 5.73
C LEU A 62 0.46 -1.09 4.29
N LEU A 63 -0.79 -1.24 3.87
CA LEU A 63 -1.33 -0.66 2.64
C LEU A 63 -2.52 0.24 2.98
N ASP A 64 -2.40 1.53 2.68
CA ASP A 64 -3.49 2.50 2.75
C ASP A 64 -3.95 2.84 1.34
N ILE A 65 -5.20 2.56 1.05
CA ILE A 65 -5.88 2.82 -0.22
C ILE A 65 -7.25 3.45 0.06
N ASP A 66 -7.37 4.20 1.14
CA ASP A 66 -8.61 4.84 1.51
C ASP A 66 -9.16 5.73 0.37
N ASN A 67 -10.49 5.82 0.29
CA ASN A 67 -11.18 6.64 -0.72
C ASN A 67 -10.89 6.29 -2.20
N CYS A 68 -10.32 5.11 -2.49
CA CYS A 68 -10.11 4.62 -3.86
C CYS A 68 -11.40 4.00 -4.44
N LYS A 69 -12.35 4.85 -4.85
CA LYS A 69 -13.71 4.43 -5.25
C LYS A 69 -13.78 3.57 -6.50
N GLN A 70 -12.78 3.67 -7.38
CA GLN A 70 -12.72 2.92 -8.64
C GLN A 70 -11.99 1.58 -8.49
N LEU A 71 -11.35 1.34 -7.35
CA LEU A 71 -10.57 0.13 -7.10
C LEU A 71 -11.50 -1.07 -7.03
N ARG A 72 -11.29 -2.07 -7.90
CA ARG A 72 -12.13 -3.26 -8.00
C ARG A 72 -11.56 -4.47 -7.28
N GLU A 73 -10.24 -4.55 -7.23
CA GLU A 73 -9.53 -5.68 -6.69
C GLU A 73 -8.25 -5.24 -6.01
N ILE A 74 -7.86 -6.02 -5.01
CA ILE A 74 -6.55 -5.98 -4.39
C ILE A 74 -5.89 -7.30 -4.81
N PRO A 75 -4.68 -7.31 -5.37
CA PRO A 75 -3.97 -8.52 -5.74
C PRO A 75 -3.57 -9.32 -4.48
N ARG A 76 -2.79 -10.39 -4.66
CA ARG A 76 -2.19 -11.06 -3.51
C ARG A 76 -1.25 -10.11 -2.78
N LEU A 77 -1.28 -10.15 -1.46
CA LEU A 77 -0.40 -9.38 -0.59
C LEU A 77 0.72 -10.27 -0.04
N PRO A 78 1.89 -9.70 0.28
CA PRO A 78 3.01 -10.44 0.86
C PRO A 78 2.65 -11.00 2.25
N GLN A 79 3.42 -11.99 2.72
CA GLN A 79 3.20 -12.59 4.05
C GLN A 79 3.46 -11.62 5.21
N SER A 80 4.29 -10.59 5.00
CA SER A 80 4.54 -9.53 5.97
C SER A 80 3.31 -8.65 6.23
N MET A 81 2.32 -8.67 5.33
CA MET A 81 1.19 -7.75 5.37
C MET A 81 0.40 -7.89 6.67
N GLY A 82 0.39 -6.83 7.47
CA GLY A 82 -0.31 -6.76 8.74
C GLY A 82 -1.66 -6.04 8.61
N MET A 83 -1.70 -4.95 7.85
CA MET A 83 -2.85 -4.06 7.79
C MET A 83 -3.17 -3.58 6.38
N VAL A 84 -4.45 -3.57 6.05
CA VAL A 84 -4.99 -2.88 4.87
C VAL A 84 -6.08 -1.92 5.33
N ASP A 85 -5.95 -0.65 4.94
CA ASP A 85 -7.03 0.33 5.04
C ASP A 85 -7.64 0.56 3.67
N ALA A 86 -8.86 0.07 3.47
CA ALA A 86 -9.63 0.23 2.25
C ALA A 86 -11.01 0.85 2.55
N ARG A 87 -11.06 1.75 3.54
CA ARG A 87 -12.26 2.55 3.80
C ARG A 87 -12.63 3.36 2.56
N ASN A 88 -13.94 3.52 2.34
CA ASN A 88 -14.50 4.28 1.22
C ASN A 88 -14.14 3.73 -0.19
N CYS A 89 -13.62 2.50 -0.29
CA CYS A 89 -13.43 1.76 -1.54
C CYS A 89 -14.73 1.06 -1.98
N ILE A 90 -15.73 1.83 -2.41
CA ILE A 90 -17.07 1.33 -2.74
C ILE A 90 -17.10 0.37 -3.95
N GLY A 91 -16.08 0.41 -4.81
CA GLY A 91 -15.98 -0.44 -6.01
C GLY A 91 -15.36 -1.82 -5.76
N LEU A 92 -14.87 -2.08 -4.54
CA LEU A 92 -14.08 -3.27 -4.24
C LEU A 92 -14.94 -4.54 -4.26
N ASP A 93 -14.53 -5.55 -5.04
CA ASP A 93 -15.24 -6.83 -5.12
C ASP A 93 -15.28 -7.49 -3.73
N PRO A 94 -16.46 -7.85 -3.19
CA PRO A 94 -16.60 -8.55 -1.92
C PRO A 94 -15.75 -9.82 -1.79
N LYS A 95 -15.46 -10.51 -2.90
CA LYS A 95 -14.58 -11.68 -2.92
C LYS A 95 -13.16 -11.34 -2.48
N THR A 96 -12.67 -10.16 -2.86
CA THR A 96 -11.35 -9.67 -2.46
C THR A 96 -11.31 -9.45 -0.96
N SER A 97 -12.29 -8.72 -0.41
CA SER A 97 -12.40 -8.43 1.01
C SER A 97 -12.46 -9.71 1.85
N ASN A 98 -13.27 -10.69 1.44
CA ASN A 98 -13.38 -11.98 2.13
C ASN A 98 -12.08 -12.78 2.15
N ARG A 99 -11.28 -12.70 1.08
CA ARG A 99 -9.96 -13.34 1.02
C ARG A 99 -8.98 -12.71 2.01
N LEU A 100 -9.04 -11.39 2.16
CA LEU A 100 -8.12 -10.63 3.01
C LEU A 100 -8.43 -10.78 4.51
N LEU A 101 -9.70 -11.00 4.89
CA LEU A 101 -10.11 -11.22 6.29
C LEU A 101 -9.37 -12.38 6.97
N ASN A 102 -8.99 -13.41 6.22
CA ASN A 102 -8.30 -14.58 6.76
C ASN A 102 -6.76 -14.49 6.66
N GLN A 103 -6.24 -13.41 6.06
CA GLN A 103 -4.80 -13.23 5.80
C GLN A 103 -4.17 -12.13 6.69
N LEU A 104 -4.96 -11.14 7.13
CA LEU A 104 -4.46 -9.91 7.73
C LEU A 104 -4.72 -9.86 9.25
N ARG A 105 -3.90 -9.09 9.98
CA ARG A 105 -4.15 -8.80 11.41
C ARG A 105 -5.25 -7.74 11.56
N SER A 106 -5.30 -6.79 10.64
CA SER A 106 -6.26 -5.71 10.61
C SER A 106 -6.72 -5.44 9.19
N LEU A 107 -8.03 -5.31 8.99
CA LEU A 107 -8.64 -4.91 7.72
C LEU A 107 -9.74 -3.89 8.02
N SER A 108 -9.56 -2.66 7.54
CA SER A 108 -10.55 -1.59 7.64
C SER A 108 -11.33 -1.49 6.32
N LEU A 109 -12.65 -1.66 6.39
CA LEU A 109 -13.59 -1.47 5.29
C LEU A 109 -14.72 -0.54 5.77
N SER A 110 -15.38 0.16 4.86
CA SER A 110 -16.65 0.83 5.21
C SER A 110 -17.74 -0.23 5.37
N LEU A 111 -18.48 -0.17 6.48
CA LEU A 111 -19.69 -0.98 6.74
C LEU A 111 -20.88 -0.50 5.92
#